data_AF-A0AAV9Z4C8-F1
#
_entry.id   AF-A0AAV9Z4C8-F1
#
_cell.length_a   1.000
_cell.length_b   1.000
_cell.length_c   1.000
_cell.angle_alpha   90.00
_cell.angle_beta   90.00
_cell.angle_gamma   90.00
#
_symmetry.space_group_name_H-M   'P 1'
#
loop_
_entity.id
_entity.type
_entity.pdbx_description
1 polymer ?
#
loop_
_entity_poly.entity_id
_entity_poly.type
_entity_poly.pdbx_seq_one_letter_code
_entity_poly.pdbx_strand_id
1 'polypeptide(L)'
;MVPTLKQAQGLADVIILRQMNCNSPPMHFDDILKLIWKTCLVQFNRGVFGLRDHVTDEVLQYLLSFPYLTTSEDIQDYYTFCAESTNPKVQGNKVTHRNSAWWAHKVSYPWLLISLNRFLSHMDKRHWDLTPNNTNPIEGSHAQDNQIKPTSRPLLKAILLAKDLDAQTARIIEEMVASGVLENPNNSLQARFKLKAQRQARAQEKRRTSDAELITRKESRNLQSKMKATQQENEDLRKQIALLIQASGSIPPSTPQRPLPVASSSRLCEIR
;
A
#
# COMPACT_ATOMS: atom_id res chain seq x y z
N MET A 1 -24.83 -13.44 -1.08
CA MET A 1 -24.13 -13.30 0.21
C MET A 1 -22.64 -13.27 -0.09
N VAL A 2 -21.94 -12.17 0.21
CA VAL A 2 -20.54 -11.96 -0.24
C VAL A 2 -19.64 -13.02 0.43
N PRO A 3 -18.94 -13.89 -0.33
CA PRO A 3 -18.09 -14.96 0.22
C PRO A 3 -17.03 -14.46 1.21
N THR A 4 -16.59 -13.20 1.04
CA THR A 4 -15.56 -12.56 1.86
C THR A 4 -15.98 -12.36 3.31
N LEU A 5 -17.27 -12.17 3.59
CA LEU A 5 -17.75 -11.97 4.97
C LEU A 5 -17.59 -13.23 5.82
N LYS A 6 -18.04 -14.38 5.30
CA LYS A 6 -17.92 -15.67 5.98
C LYS A 6 -16.45 -16.10 6.17
N GLN A 7 -15.60 -15.73 5.23
CA GLN A 7 -14.16 -16.03 5.27
C GLN A 7 -13.44 -15.17 6.31
N ALA A 8 -13.73 -13.88 6.33
CA ALA A 8 -13.20 -12.98 7.35
C ALA A 8 -13.67 -13.44 8.74
N GLN A 9 -14.95 -13.82 8.86
CA GLN A 9 -15.54 -14.36 10.10
C GLN A 9 -14.83 -15.62 10.60
N GLY A 10 -14.74 -16.64 9.75
CA GLY A 10 -14.05 -17.88 10.11
C GLY A 10 -12.56 -17.67 10.47
N LEU A 11 -11.85 -16.75 9.82
CA LEU A 11 -10.45 -16.49 10.14
C LEU A 11 -10.30 -15.90 11.54
N ALA A 12 -11.02 -14.83 11.87
CA ALA A 12 -10.84 -14.22 13.17
C ALA A 12 -11.43 -15.06 14.31
N ASP A 13 -12.46 -15.89 14.06
CA ASP A 13 -12.90 -16.91 15.02
C ASP A 13 -11.78 -17.91 15.34
N VAL A 14 -11.06 -18.41 14.32
CA VAL A 14 -9.90 -19.31 14.52
C VAL A 14 -8.78 -18.64 15.30
N ILE A 15 -8.56 -17.34 15.09
CA ILE A 15 -7.51 -16.59 15.80
C ILE A 15 -7.91 -16.35 17.26
N ILE A 16 -9.18 -16.02 17.52
CA ILE A 16 -9.73 -15.91 18.87
C ILE A 16 -9.56 -17.25 19.59
N LEU A 17 -9.95 -18.36 18.97
CA LEU A 17 -9.79 -19.71 19.54
C LEU A 17 -8.33 -20.05 19.84
N ARG A 18 -7.39 -19.61 19.01
CA ARG A 18 -5.95 -19.80 19.27
C ARG A 18 -5.40 -18.86 20.34
N GLN A 19 -5.93 -17.64 20.46
CA GLN A 19 -5.57 -16.67 21.50
C GLN A 19 -6.16 -17.03 22.87
N MET A 20 -7.27 -17.77 22.95
CA MET A 20 -7.83 -18.27 24.21
C MET A 20 -6.88 -19.17 25.01
N ASN A 21 -5.76 -19.60 24.42
CA ASN A 21 -4.66 -20.28 25.11
C ASN A 21 -3.61 -19.31 25.71
N CYS A 22 -3.81 -18.00 25.60
CA CYS A 22 -2.93 -16.94 26.12
C CYS A 22 -3.75 -16.00 27.03
N ASN A 23 -3.17 -15.53 28.13
CA ASN A 23 -3.82 -14.63 29.13
C ASN A 23 -4.10 -13.20 28.62
N SER A 24 -4.32 -13.00 27.33
CA SER A 24 -4.64 -11.70 26.75
C SER A 24 -6.14 -11.40 26.87
N PRO A 25 -6.53 -10.12 27.05
CA PRO A 25 -7.95 -9.76 27.10
C PRO A 25 -8.65 -10.13 25.78
N PRO A 26 -9.92 -10.54 25.84
CA PRO A 26 -10.67 -10.93 24.64
C PRO A 26 -10.81 -9.74 23.70
N MET A 27 -10.31 -9.89 22.48
CA MET A 27 -10.41 -8.88 21.43
C MET A 27 -11.69 -9.12 20.62
N HIS A 28 -12.41 -8.04 20.28
CA HIS A 28 -13.57 -8.16 19.39
C HIS A 28 -13.11 -8.52 17.98
N PHE A 29 -13.91 -9.35 17.31
CA PHE A 29 -13.65 -9.85 15.96
C PHE A 29 -13.29 -8.75 14.96
N ASP A 30 -14.04 -7.64 14.96
CA ASP A 30 -13.80 -6.52 14.04
C ASP A 30 -12.42 -5.88 14.24
N ASP A 31 -11.92 -5.84 15.47
CA ASP A 31 -10.63 -5.22 15.79
C ASP A 31 -9.47 -6.10 15.35
N ILE A 32 -9.62 -7.43 15.49
CA ILE A 32 -8.67 -8.39 14.93
C ILE A 32 -8.58 -8.21 13.41
N LEU A 33 -9.73 -8.15 12.72
CA LEU A 33 -9.73 -8.00 11.27
C LEU A 33 -9.07 -6.72 10.80
N LYS A 34 -9.27 -5.59 11.49
CA LYS A 34 -8.60 -4.33 11.14
C LYS A 34 -7.07 -4.45 11.14
N LEU A 35 -6.51 -5.33 11.98
CA LEU A 35 -5.07 -5.54 12.15
C LEU A 35 -4.47 -6.52 11.14
N ILE A 36 -5.24 -7.52 10.69
CA ILE A 36 -4.67 -8.65 9.93
C ILE A 36 -5.31 -8.87 8.55
N TRP A 37 -6.46 -8.27 8.30
CA TRP A 37 -7.24 -8.56 7.09
C TRP A 37 -6.92 -7.56 5.99
N LYS A 38 -6.61 -8.10 4.81
CA LYS A 38 -6.48 -7.34 3.57
C LYS A 38 -7.41 -7.95 2.54
N THR A 39 -8.42 -7.17 2.13
CA THR A 39 -9.37 -7.62 1.12
C THR A 39 -8.73 -7.62 -0.26
N CYS A 40 -8.95 -8.69 -1.02
CA CYS A 40 -8.43 -8.78 -2.37
C CYS A 40 -9.07 -7.75 -3.30
N LEU A 41 -8.23 -7.04 -4.07
CA LEU A 41 -8.69 -6.01 -5.01
C LEU A 41 -9.55 -6.60 -6.14
N VAL A 42 -9.33 -7.84 -6.56
CA VAL A 42 -10.17 -8.46 -7.60
C VAL A 42 -11.61 -8.63 -7.12
N GLN A 43 -11.82 -9.06 -5.86
CA GLN A 43 -13.15 -9.21 -5.28
C GLN A 43 -13.82 -7.84 -5.09
N PHE A 44 -13.05 -6.85 -4.64
CA PHE A 44 -13.53 -5.46 -4.56
C PHE A 44 -13.96 -4.94 -5.94
N ASN A 45 -13.09 -5.04 -6.93
CA ASN A 45 -13.36 -4.58 -8.30
C ASN A 45 -14.56 -5.30 -8.90
N ARG A 46 -14.71 -6.61 -8.73
CA ARG A 46 -15.91 -7.35 -9.18
C ARG A 46 -17.17 -6.82 -8.52
N GLY A 47 -17.11 -6.51 -7.22
CA GLY A 47 -18.23 -5.91 -6.49
C GLY A 47 -18.60 -4.52 -7.00
N VAL A 48 -17.61 -3.71 -7.40
CA VAL A 48 -17.84 -2.38 -8.01
C VAL A 48 -18.32 -2.52 -9.46
N PHE A 49 -17.77 -3.44 -10.25
CA PHE A 49 -18.21 -3.72 -11.62
C PHE A 49 -19.65 -4.23 -11.70
N GLY A 50 -20.18 -4.84 -10.64
CA GLY A 50 -21.61 -5.15 -10.54
C GLY A 50 -22.52 -3.91 -10.55
N LEU A 51 -21.97 -2.69 -10.43
CA LEU A 51 -22.68 -1.42 -10.54
C LEU A 51 -22.59 -0.79 -11.93
N ARG A 52 -21.82 -1.36 -12.86
CA ARG A 52 -21.50 -0.75 -14.16
C ARG A 52 -22.73 -0.36 -14.96
N ASP A 53 -23.79 -1.17 -14.92
CA ASP A 53 -25.04 -0.92 -15.66
C ASP A 53 -25.95 0.12 -14.96
N HIS A 54 -25.49 0.66 -13.83
CA HIS A 54 -26.27 1.56 -12.99
C HIS A 54 -25.60 2.91 -12.77
N VAL A 55 -24.32 3.07 -13.09
CA VAL A 55 -23.55 4.31 -12.88
C VAL A 55 -22.83 4.72 -14.16
N THR A 56 -22.42 5.98 -14.26
CA THR A 56 -21.57 6.41 -15.39
C THR A 56 -20.15 5.86 -15.23
N ASP A 57 -19.38 5.85 -16.31
CA ASP A 57 -17.99 5.38 -16.27
C ASP A 57 -17.12 6.23 -15.33
N GLU A 58 -17.38 7.55 -15.23
CA GLU A 58 -16.65 8.43 -14.30
C GLU A 58 -16.92 8.03 -12.84
N VAL A 59 -18.18 7.76 -12.50
CA VAL A 59 -18.56 7.29 -11.16
C VAL A 59 -17.94 5.92 -10.88
N LEU A 60 -17.95 5.02 -11.86
CA LEU A 60 -17.35 3.70 -11.73
C LEU A 60 -15.85 3.79 -11.45
N GLN A 61 -15.12 4.64 -12.19
CA GLN A 61 -13.70 4.87 -11.96
C GLN A 61 -13.43 5.50 -10.61
N TYR A 62 -14.28 6.45 -10.19
CA TYR A 62 -14.16 7.06 -8.87
C TYR A 62 -14.34 6.02 -7.76
N LEU A 63 -15.35 5.15 -7.84
CA LEU A 63 -15.55 4.03 -6.90
C LEU A 63 -14.36 3.06 -6.86
N LEU A 64 -13.73 2.79 -8.02
CA LEU A 64 -12.53 1.94 -8.11
C LEU A 64 -11.27 2.59 -7.52
N SER A 65 -11.27 3.91 -7.31
CA SER A 65 -10.11 4.66 -6.82
C SER A 65 -9.83 4.45 -5.32
N PHE A 66 -10.83 4.03 -4.53
CA PHE A 66 -10.76 3.92 -3.07
C PHE A 66 -9.49 3.24 -2.52
N PRO A 67 -9.02 2.10 -3.06
CA PRO A 67 -7.83 1.42 -2.53
C PRO A 67 -6.53 2.22 -2.64
N TYR A 68 -6.52 3.24 -3.50
CA TYR A 68 -5.34 4.04 -3.84
C TYR A 68 -5.32 5.41 -3.19
N LEU A 69 -6.36 5.79 -2.44
CA LEU A 69 -6.39 7.05 -1.70
C LEU A 69 -5.33 7.04 -0.59
N THR A 70 -4.59 8.13 -0.43
CA THR A 70 -3.43 8.20 0.47
C THR A 70 -3.52 9.30 1.51
N THR A 71 -4.52 10.17 1.44
CA THR A 71 -4.73 11.28 2.38
C THR A 71 -6.06 11.15 3.10
N SER A 72 -6.16 11.76 4.28
CA SER A 72 -7.42 11.78 5.02
C SER A 72 -8.50 12.61 4.31
N GLU A 73 -8.10 13.63 3.56
CA GLU A 73 -9.00 14.50 2.79
C GLU A 73 -9.66 13.72 1.66
N ASP A 74 -8.86 13.05 0.81
CA ASP A 74 -9.39 12.25 -0.29
C ASP A 74 -10.37 11.15 0.19
N ILE A 75 -10.07 10.55 1.35
CA ILE A 75 -10.91 9.51 1.94
C ILE A 75 -12.23 10.11 2.42
N GLN A 76 -12.19 11.28 3.04
CA GLN A 76 -13.39 11.96 3.51
C GLN A 76 -14.25 12.39 2.32
N ASP A 77 -13.64 12.93 1.25
CA ASP A 77 -14.34 13.27 0.01
C ASP A 77 -15.01 12.04 -0.61
N TYR A 78 -14.31 10.90 -0.64
CA TYR A 78 -14.86 9.64 -1.11
C TYR A 78 -16.06 9.19 -0.26
N TYR A 79 -15.98 9.32 1.06
CA TYR A 79 -17.06 8.98 1.98
C TYR A 79 -18.28 9.87 1.76
N THR A 80 -18.07 11.18 1.63
CA THR A 80 -19.11 12.17 1.33
C THR A 80 -19.78 11.85 -0.01
N PHE A 81 -19.00 11.64 -1.06
CA PHE A 81 -19.51 11.24 -2.38
C PHE A 81 -20.42 10.01 -2.33
N CYS A 82 -19.99 8.95 -1.62
CA CYS A 82 -20.80 7.73 -1.52
C CYS A 82 -22.05 7.93 -0.65
N ALA A 83 -21.96 8.76 0.38
CA ALA A 83 -23.04 9.06 1.32
C ALA A 83 -24.05 10.10 0.79
N GLU A 84 -23.72 10.82 -0.28
CA GLU A 84 -24.60 11.80 -0.92
C GLU A 84 -25.00 11.39 -2.34
N SER A 85 -24.59 10.20 -2.78
CA SER A 85 -24.91 9.68 -4.11
C SER A 85 -26.42 9.51 -4.30
N THR A 86 -26.98 10.24 -5.25
CA THR A 86 -28.38 10.11 -5.68
C THR A 86 -28.70 8.75 -6.29
N ASN A 87 -27.69 7.93 -6.56
CA ASN A 87 -27.86 6.61 -7.14
C ASN A 87 -28.29 5.56 -6.08
N PRO A 88 -29.48 4.96 -6.21
CA PRO A 88 -30.00 4.02 -5.22
C PRO A 88 -29.21 2.71 -5.14
N LYS A 89 -28.38 2.37 -6.13
CA LYS A 89 -27.48 1.20 -6.07
C LYS A 89 -26.19 1.48 -5.31
N VAL A 90 -25.75 2.74 -5.30
CA VAL A 90 -24.58 3.20 -4.56
C VAL A 90 -24.96 3.45 -3.10
N GLN A 91 -25.82 4.44 -2.83
CA GLN A 91 -26.17 4.85 -1.47
C GLN A 91 -27.30 4.02 -0.84
N GLY A 92 -28.27 3.58 -1.66
CA GLY A 92 -29.49 2.92 -1.19
C GLY A 92 -30.69 3.85 -1.16
N ASN A 93 -31.89 3.30 -1.38
CA ASN A 93 -33.14 4.01 -1.14
C ASN A 93 -33.64 3.71 0.28
N LYS A 94 -34.13 4.73 1.00
CA LYS A 94 -34.72 4.59 2.35
C LYS A 94 -35.91 3.61 2.42
N VAL A 95 -36.52 3.27 1.27
CA VAL A 95 -37.82 2.59 1.16
C VAL A 95 -37.72 1.07 0.95
N THR A 96 -36.62 0.54 0.40
CA THR A 96 -36.51 -0.90 0.12
C THR A 96 -35.61 -1.60 1.13
N HIS A 97 -36.15 -2.63 1.76
CA HIS A 97 -35.52 -3.39 2.85
C HIS A 97 -34.05 -3.75 2.56
N ARG A 98 -33.19 -3.33 3.50
CA ARG A 98 -31.89 -3.88 3.93
C ARG A 98 -31.12 -4.71 2.89
N ASN A 99 -29.92 -4.22 2.54
CA ASN A 99 -28.79 -4.94 1.90
C ASN A 99 -28.61 -4.88 0.38
N SER A 100 -29.37 -4.06 -0.37
CA SER A 100 -29.17 -3.91 -1.82
C SER A 100 -28.20 -2.79 -2.23
N ALA A 101 -27.85 -1.91 -1.29
CA ALA A 101 -27.01 -0.74 -1.51
C ALA A 101 -25.54 -1.01 -1.20
N TRP A 102 -24.67 -0.74 -2.17
CA TRP A 102 -23.25 -1.05 -2.08
C TRP A 102 -22.57 -0.32 -0.92
N TRP A 103 -22.84 0.98 -0.74
CA TRP A 103 -22.22 1.81 0.30
C TRP A 103 -22.69 1.43 1.70
N ALA A 104 -24.00 1.22 1.89
CA ALA A 104 -24.54 0.78 3.18
C ALA A 104 -23.90 -0.54 3.64
N HIS A 105 -23.66 -1.48 2.72
CA HIS A 105 -22.91 -2.69 3.01
C HIS A 105 -21.47 -2.39 3.44
N LYS A 106 -20.77 -1.43 2.81
CA LYS A 106 -19.40 -1.08 3.23
C LYS A 106 -19.34 -0.49 4.63
N VAL A 107 -20.29 0.38 4.97
CA VAL A 107 -20.36 1.03 6.29
C VAL A 107 -20.81 0.06 7.39
N SER A 108 -21.65 -0.93 7.05
CA SER A 108 -22.12 -1.95 8.01
C SER A 108 -21.01 -2.82 8.61
N TYR A 109 -19.85 -2.88 7.96
CA TYR A 109 -18.70 -3.68 8.41
C TYR A 109 -17.48 -2.76 8.60
N PRO A 110 -17.22 -2.28 9.83
CA PRO A 110 -16.17 -1.28 10.09
C PRO A 110 -14.78 -1.67 9.58
N TRP A 111 -14.46 -2.97 9.56
CA TRP A 111 -13.18 -3.49 9.08
C TRP A 111 -13.06 -3.52 7.55
N LEU A 112 -14.17 -3.44 6.80
CA LEU A 112 -14.15 -3.72 5.35
C LEU A 112 -13.41 -2.64 4.56
N LEU A 113 -13.73 -1.36 4.80
CA LEU A 113 -13.03 -0.24 4.14
C LEU A 113 -11.56 -0.15 4.60
N ILE A 114 -11.32 -0.37 5.89
CA ILE A 114 -9.96 -0.43 6.48
C ILE A 114 -9.12 -1.51 5.80
N SER A 115 -9.71 -2.66 5.48
CA SER A 115 -9.02 -3.78 4.81
C SER A 115 -8.74 -3.57 3.31
N LEU A 116 -9.28 -2.52 2.70
CA LEU A 116 -9.14 -2.23 1.27
C LEU A 116 -8.09 -1.14 1.01
N ASN A 117 -7.90 -0.23 1.95
CA ASN A 117 -7.06 0.94 1.78
C ASN A 117 -5.81 0.87 2.67
N ARG A 118 -4.64 1.07 2.06
CA ARG A 118 -3.35 1.00 2.76
C ARG A 118 -3.20 2.07 3.84
N PHE A 119 -3.69 3.29 3.60
CA PHE A 119 -3.61 4.39 4.55
C PHE A 119 -4.42 4.09 5.80
N LEU A 120 -5.68 3.66 5.63
CA LEU A 120 -6.59 3.32 6.73
C LEU A 120 -6.23 2.05 7.50
N SER A 121 -5.60 1.07 6.85
CA SER A 121 -5.33 -0.22 7.47
C SER A 121 -4.46 -0.11 8.73
N HIS A 122 -4.89 -0.78 9.80
CA HIS A 122 -4.10 -0.95 11.03
C HIS A 122 -3.04 -2.06 10.88
N MET A 123 -3.04 -2.80 9.77
CA MET A 123 -1.98 -3.74 9.46
C MET A 123 -0.65 -3.02 9.35
N ASP A 124 0.40 -3.63 9.90
CA ASP A 124 1.76 -3.16 9.70
C ASP A 124 2.05 -2.99 8.20
N LYS A 125 2.61 -1.84 7.82
CA LYS A 125 2.73 -1.50 6.40
C LYS A 125 3.64 -2.47 5.65
N ARG A 126 4.63 -3.08 6.30
CA ARG A 126 5.47 -4.12 5.68
C ARG A 126 4.64 -5.35 5.37
N HIS A 127 3.80 -5.79 6.32
CA HIS A 127 2.89 -6.92 6.08
C HIS A 127 1.85 -6.61 5.01
N TRP A 128 1.31 -5.39 4.99
CA TRP A 128 0.40 -4.95 3.93
C TRP A 128 1.05 -5.04 2.56
N ASP A 129 2.27 -4.54 2.42
CA ASP A 129 2.98 -4.48 1.16
C ASP A 129 3.38 -5.89 0.67
N LEU A 130 3.71 -6.81 1.59
CA LEU A 130 3.98 -8.22 1.28
C LEU A 130 2.73 -9.01 0.93
N THR A 131 1.57 -8.63 1.47
CA THR A 131 0.32 -9.35 1.23
C THR A 131 -0.19 -9.03 -0.17
N PRO A 132 -0.31 -10.04 -1.06
CA PRO A 132 -0.67 -9.79 -2.45
C PRO A 132 -2.10 -9.25 -2.57
N ASN A 133 -2.28 -8.31 -3.50
CA ASN A 133 -3.60 -7.76 -3.85
C ASN A 133 -4.46 -8.72 -4.70
N ASN A 134 -3.94 -9.90 -5.06
CA ASN A 134 -4.55 -10.81 -6.02
C ASN A 134 -5.08 -12.11 -5.41
N THR A 135 -6.09 -12.67 -6.07
CA THR A 135 -6.87 -13.80 -5.60
C THR A 135 -6.25 -15.16 -5.88
N ASN A 136 -5.17 -15.28 -6.65
CA ASN A 136 -4.76 -16.57 -7.22
C ASN A 136 -4.72 -17.75 -6.22
N PRO A 137 -4.22 -17.61 -4.98
CA PRO A 137 -4.22 -18.72 -4.03
C PRO A 137 -5.59 -18.96 -3.37
N ILE A 138 -6.31 -17.90 -3.02
CA ILE A 138 -7.59 -17.97 -2.31
C ILE A 138 -8.71 -18.40 -3.26
N GLU A 139 -8.75 -17.87 -4.49
CA GLU A 139 -9.67 -18.33 -5.53
C GLU A 139 -9.34 -19.73 -6.02
N GLY A 140 -8.06 -20.11 -6.08
CA GLY A 140 -7.66 -21.50 -6.35
C GLY A 140 -8.19 -22.46 -5.27
N SER A 141 -8.04 -22.08 -4.00
CA SER A 141 -8.66 -22.80 -2.88
C SER A 141 -10.17 -22.85 -3.03
N HIS A 142 -10.84 -21.75 -3.35
CA HIS A 142 -12.29 -21.75 -3.56
C HIS A 142 -12.74 -22.60 -4.74
N ALA A 143 -11.99 -22.64 -5.83
CA ALA A 143 -12.31 -23.50 -6.96
C ALA A 143 -12.22 -24.98 -6.57
N GLN A 144 -11.17 -25.35 -5.84
CA GLN A 144 -10.99 -26.70 -5.31
C GLN A 144 -12.04 -27.04 -4.24
N ASP A 145 -12.28 -26.14 -3.30
CA ASP A 145 -13.30 -26.28 -2.25
C ASP A 145 -14.71 -26.34 -2.84
N ASN A 146 -15.01 -25.59 -3.91
CA ASN A 146 -16.30 -25.66 -4.60
C ASN A 146 -16.47 -26.96 -5.41
N GLN A 147 -15.39 -27.62 -5.83
CA GLN A 147 -15.49 -28.95 -6.44
C GLN A 147 -15.93 -30.00 -5.40
N ILE A 148 -15.46 -29.86 -4.16
CA ILE A 148 -15.68 -30.80 -3.05
C ILE A 148 -16.98 -30.46 -2.28
N LYS A 149 -17.17 -29.17 -1.98
CA LYS A 149 -18.18 -28.58 -1.10
C LYS A 149 -18.85 -27.34 -1.73
N PRO A 150 -19.49 -27.42 -2.92
CA PRO A 150 -20.27 -26.29 -3.37
C PRO A 150 -21.42 -26.06 -2.39
N THR A 151 -21.72 -24.78 -2.15
CA THR A 151 -22.64 -24.26 -1.13
C THR A 151 -24.08 -24.81 -1.21
N SER A 152 -24.43 -25.54 -2.27
CA SER A 152 -25.76 -26.09 -2.55
C SER A 152 -25.86 -27.63 -2.55
N ARG A 153 -24.83 -28.39 -2.12
CA ARG A 153 -24.96 -29.86 -2.06
C ARG A 153 -25.75 -30.31 -0.82
N PRO A 154 -26.57 -31.37 -0.92
CA PRO A 154 -27.11 -32.06 0.23
C PRO A 154 -25.97 -32.52 1.16
N LEU A 155 -26.18 -32.37 2.48
CA LEU A 155 -25.17 -32.67 3.51
C LEU A 155 -24.51 -34.04 3.32
N LEU A 156 -25.31 -35.07 3.09
CA LEU A 156 -24.82 -36.44 2.88
C LEU A 156 -23.85 -36.53 1.70
N LYS A 157 -24.15 -35.85 0.59
CA LYS A 157 -23.28 -35.84 -0.60
C LYS A 157 -21.95 -35.16 -0.31
N ALA A 158 -21.97 -34.08 0.49
CA ALA A 158 -20.75 -33.41 0.93
C ALA A 158 -19.88 -34.30 1.83
N ILE A 159 -20.50 -35.05 2.76
CA ILE A 159 -19.81 -36.01 3.64
C ILE A 159 -19.13 -37.11 2.82
N LEU A 160 -19.84 -37.71 1.85
CA LEU A 160 -19.29 -38.78 1.01
C LEU A 160 -18.10 -38.30 0.17
N LEU A 161 -18.17 -37.11 -0.41
CA LEU A 161 -17.05 -36.56 -1.19
C LEU A 161 -15.84 -36.22 -0.34
N ALA A 162 -16.07 -35.70 0.88
CA ALA A 162 -14.98 -35.46 1.82
C ALA A 162 -14.28 -36.79 2.16
N LYS A 163 -15.06 -37.85 2.44
CA LYS A 163 -14.53 -39.19 2.69
C LYS A 163 -13.72 -39.73 1.51
N ASP A 164 -14.20 -39.56 0.27
CA ASP A 164 -13.49 -40.03 -0.92
C ASP A 164 -12.15 -39.30 -1.10
N LEU A 165 -12.11 -38.00 -0.81
CA LEU A 165 -10.91 -37.19 -0.89
C LEU A 165 -9.91 -37.54 0.21
N ASP A 166 -10.38 -37.78 1.44
CA ASP A 166 -9.55 -38.27 2.54
C ASP A 166 -8.94 -39.64 2.19
N ALA A 167 -9.74 -40.54 1.58
CA ALA A 167 -9.27 -41.86 1.14
C ALA A 167 -8.25 -41.79 -0.02
N GLN A 168 -8.38 -40.81 -0.92
CA GLN A 168 -7.36 -40.55 -1.95
C GLN A 168 -6.08 -40.01 -1.33
N THR A 169 -6.19 -39.07 -0.39
CA THR A 169 -5.04 -38.49 0.32
C THR A 169 -4.28 -39.55 1.11
N ALA A 170 -5.00 -40.43 1.83
CA ALA A 170 -4.40 -41.55 2.54
C ALA A 170 -3.65 -42.50 1.60
N ARG A 171 -4.25 -42.87 0.45
CA ARG A 171 -3.58 -43.69 -0.57
C ARG A 171 -2.30 -43.05 -1.09
N ILE A 172 -2.33 -41.76 -1.39
CA ILE A 172 -1.13 -41.03 -1.84
C ILE A 172 -0.04 -41.08 -0.77
N ILE A 173 -0.38 -40.90 0.51
CA ILE A 173 0.58 -40.98 1.62
C ILE A 173 1.16 -42.40 1.73
N GLU A 174 0.32 -43.44 1.65
CA GLU A 174 0.77 -44.83 1.68
C GLU A 174 1.70 -45.15 0.51
N GLU A 175 1.38 -44.69 -0.70
CA GLU A 175 2.22 -44.84 -1.89
C GLU A 175 3.55 -44.10 -1.76
N MET A 176 3.56 -42.89 -1.19
CA MET A 176 4.78 -42.13 -0.91
C MET A 176 5.69 -42.87 0.08
N VAL A 177 5.09 -43.45 1.13
CA VAL A 177 5.83 -44.25 2.12
C VAL A 177 6.37 -45.53 1.50
N ALA A 178 5.56 -46.23 0.71
CA ALA A 178 5.96 -47.49 0.08
C ALA A 178 7.02 -47.31 -1.02
N SER A 179 6.90 -46.26 -1.84
CA SER A 179 7.86 -45.94 -2.91
C SER A 179 9.13 -45.25 -2.42
N GLY A 180 9.12 -44.68 -1.21
CA GLY A 180 10.18 -43.81 -0.70
C GLY A 180 10.28 -42.45 -1.42
N VAL A 181 9.38 -42.16 -2.36
CA VAL A 181 9.32 -40.88 -3.07
C VAL A 181 8.38 -39.95 -2.33
N LEU A 182 8.95 -39.14 -1.43
CA LEU A 182 8.21 -38.14 -0.66
C LEU A 182 7.91 -36.89 -1.50
N GLU A 183 6.91 -36.12 -1.07
CA GLU A 183 6.66 -34.79 -1.64
C GLU A 183 7.91 -33.92 -1.51
N ASN A 184 8.24 -33.20 -2.58
CA ASN A 184 9.32 -32.23 -2.54
C ASN A 184 8.96 -31.11 -1.54
N PRO A 185 9.68 -30.97 -0.41
CA PRO A 185 9.35 -30.00 0.63
C PRO A 185 9.43 -28.56 0.12
N ASN A 186 10.21 -28.32 -0.93
CA ASN A 186 10.37 -27.02 -1.59
C ASN A 186 9.22 -26.67 -2.54
N ASN A 187 8.33 -27.61 -2.85
CA ASN A 187 7.15 -27.38 -3.69
C ASN A 187 5.83 -27.29 -2.89
N SER A 188 5.90 -27.38 -1.56
CA SER A 188 4.73 -27.17 -0.71
C SER A 188 4.12 -25.78 -0.93
N LEU A 189 2.80 -25.67 -0.73
CA LEU A 189 2.08 -24.40 -0.84
C LEU A 189 2.74 -23.32 0.02
N GLN A 190 3.13 -23.69 1.25
CA GLN A 190 3.82 -22.83 2.21
C GLN A 190 5.19 -22.37 1.70
N ALA A 191 6.02 -23.28 1.16
CA ALA A 191 7.31 -22.92 0.58
C ALA A 191 7.14 -21.98 -0.63
N ARG A 192 6.16 -22.26 -1.50
CA ARG A 192 5.84 -21.38 -2.65
C ARG A 192 5.40 -19.99 -2.20
N PHE A 193 4.58 -19.90 -1.14
CA PHE A 193 4.19 -18.61 -0.55
C PHE A 193 5.37 -17.86 0.03
N LYS A 194 6.22 -18.53 0.81
CA LYS A 194 7.44 -17.94 1.38
C LYS A 194 8.35 -17.39 0.28
N LEU A 195 8.62 -18.18 -0.76
CA LEU A 195 9.44 -17.76 -1.90
C LEU A 195 8.80 -16.59 -2.67
N LYS A 196 7.49 -16.62 -2.88
CA LYS A 196 6.78 -15.51 -3.56
C LYS A 196 6.85 -14.23 -2.74
N ALA A 197 6.60 -14.30 -1.43
CA ALA A 197 6.69 -13.16 -0.52
C ALA A 197 8.12 -12.58 -0.51
N GLN A 198 9.15 -13.42 -0.47
CA GLN A 198 10.55 -12.98 -0.56
C GLN A 198 10.86 -12.28 -1.88
N ARG A 199 10.39 -12.81 -3.01
CA ARG A 199 10.57 -12.17 -4.32
C ARG A 199 9.85 -10.82 -4.38
N GLN A 200 8.65 -10.72 -3.83
CA GLN A 200 7.88 -9.47 -3.77
C GLN A 200 8.57 -8.43 -2.88
N ALA A 201 9.06 -8.84 -1.71
CA ALA A 201 9.83 -7.97 -0.81
C ALA A 201 11.04 -7.35 -1.53
N ARG A 202 11.82 -8.18 -2.23
CA ARG A 202 13.00 -7.73 -3.00
C ARG A 202 12.61 -6.79 -4.14
N ALA A 203 11.53 -7.10 -4.86
CA ALA A 203 11.04 -6.26 -5.95
C ALA A 203 10.56 -4.89 -5.43
N GLN A 204 9.91 -4.85 -4.28
CA GLN A 204 9.47 -3.60 -3.65
C GLN A 204 10.65 -2.78 -3.14
N GLU A 205 11.63 -3.40 -2.49
CA GLU A 205 12.83 -2.70 -2.04
C GLU A 205 13.53 -2.03 -3.22
N LYS A 206 13.68 -2.75 -4.34
CA LYS A 206 14.25 -2.19 -5.57
C LYS A 206 13.43 -1.02 -6.15
N ARG A 207 12.09 -1.06 -6.02
CA ARG A 207 11.23 0.07 -6.43
C ARG A 207 11.43 1.27 -5.51
N ARG A 208 11.47 1.06 -4.19
CA ARG A 208 11.69 2.14 -3.21
C ARG A 208 13.04 2.82 -3.42
N THR A 209 14.10 2.07 -3.67
CA THR A 209 15.41 2.65 -3.98
C THR A 209 15.37 3.43 -5.29
N SER A 210 14.74 2.87 -6.33
CA SER A 210 14.57 3.54 -7.62
C SER A 210 13.76 4.84 -7.52
N ASP A 211 12.68 4.84 -6.74
CA ASP A 211 11.82 6.01 -6.55
C ASP A 211 12.55 7.08 -5.74
N ALA A 212 13.28 6.68 -4.68
CA ALA A 212 14.13 7.58 -3.91
C ALA A 212 15.22 8.22 -4.79
N GLU A 213 15.89 7.43 -5.62
CA GLU A 213 16.88 7.94 -6.59
C GLU A 213 16.27 8.93 -7.58
N LEU A 214 15.05 8.67 -8.05
CA LEU A 214 14.33 9.57 -8.96
C LEU A 214 14.02 10.91 -8.28
N ILE A 215 13.56 10.89 -7.03
CA ILE A 215 13.28 12.09 -6.24
C ILE A 215 14.56 12.90 -6.04
N THR A 216 15.63 12.26 -5.57
CA THR A 216 16.93 12.93 -5.37
C THR A 216 17.49 13.51 -6.68
N ARG A 217 17.31 12.83 -7.82
CA ARG A 217 17.70 13.36 -9.13
C ARG A 217 16.88 14.58 -9.54
N LYS A 218 15.58 14.60 -9.26
CA LYS A 218 14.71 15.77 -9.53
C LYS A 218 15.12 16.96 -8.67
N GLU A 219 15.35 16.73 -7.37
CA GLU A 219 15.82 17.76 -6.44
C GLU A 219 17.17 18.32 -6.85
N SER A 220 18.13 17.46 -7.21
CA SER A 220 19.45 17.86 -7.71
C SER A 220 19.35 18.72 -8.97
N ARG A 221 18.45 18.38 -9.91
CA ARG A 221 18.19 19.21 -11.09
C ARG A 221 17.58 20.57 -10.74
N ASN A 222 16.63 20.60 -9.81
CA ASN A 222 16.02 21.85 -9.34
C ASN A 222 17.04 22.74 -8.60
N LEU A 223 17.96 22.17 -7.85
CA LEU A 223 19.04 22.93 -7.20
C LEU A 223 20.02 23.47 -8.25
N GLN A 224 20.39 22.69 -9.26
CA GLN A 224 21.25 23.15 -10.35
C GLN A 224 20.61 24.28 -11.17
N SER A 225 19.30 24.24 -11.44
CA SER A 225 18.63 25.33 -12.15
C SER A 225 18.59 26.60 -11.30
N LYS A 226 18.31 26.50 -9.99
CA LYS A 226 18.37 27.64 -9.05
C LYS A 226 19.79 28.22 -8.94
N MET A 227 20.82 27.37 -8.90
CA MET A 227 22.22 27.83 -8.90
C MET A 227 22.58 28.61 -10.16
N LYS A 228 22.17 28.13 -11.34
CA LYS A 228 22.43 28.85 -12.59
C LYS A 228 21.69 30.19 -12.65
N ALA A 229 20.43 30.23 -12.21
CA ALA A 229 19.65 31.47 -12.15
C ALA A 229 20.30 32.51 -11.21
N THR A 230 20.71 32.08 -10.02
CA THR A 230 21.40 32.97 -9.05
C THR A 230 22.80 33.39 -9.52
N GLN A 231 23.51 32.55 -10.27
CA GLN A 231 24.77 32.95 -10.92
C GLN A 231 24.54 34.03 -11.98
N GLN A 232 23.50 33.88 -12.81
CA GLN A 232 23.11 34.90 -13.80
C GLN A 232 22.70 36.22 -13.14
N GLU A 233 21.88 36.18 -12.10
CA GLU A 233 21.54 37.39 -11.33
C GLU A 233 22.78 38.06 -10.74
N ASN A 234 23.73 37.29 -10.20
CA ASN A 234 24.99 37.85 -9.69
C ASN A 234 25.85 38.46 -10.81
N GLU A 235 25.90 37.86 -11.99
CA GLU A 235 26.61 38.42 -13.15
C GLU A 235 25.97 39.72 -13.62
N ASP A 236 24.64 39.79 -13.66
CA ASP A 236 23.92 40.98 -14.10
C ASP A 236 24.00 42.11 -13.06
N LEU A 237 23.94 41.79 -11.76
CA LEU A 237 24.22 42.75 -10.70
C LEU A 237 25.66 43.28 -10.78
N ARG A 238 26.66 42.42 -11.07
CA ARG A 238 28.05 42.85 -11.29
C ARG A 238 28.19 43.81 -12.47
N LYS A 239 27.48 43.55 -13.58
CA LYS A 239 27.45 44.46 -14.74
C LYS A 239 26.79 45.79 -14.39
N GLN A 240 25.69 45.79 -13.64
CA GLN A 240 25.02 47.01 -13.19
C GLN A 240 25.91 47.83 -12.25
N ILE A 241 26.61 47.20 -11.31
CA ILE A 241 27.60 47.87 -10.45
C ILE A 241 28.72 48.48 -11.29
N ALA A 242 29.25 47.76 -12.29
CA ALA A 242 30.29 48.29 -13.17
C ALA A 242 29.80 49.51 -13.99
N LEU A 243 28.56 49.49 -14.47
CA LEU A 243 27.94 50.62 -15.17
C LEU A 243 27.71 51.82 -14.24
N LEU A 244 27.28 51.59 -12.99
CA LEU A 244 27.13 52.65 -11.98
C LEU A 244 28.48 53.27 -11.58
N ILE A 245 29.55 52.47 -11.51
CA ILE A 245 30.92 52.95 -11.27
C ILE A 245 31.41 53.80 -12.46
N GLN A 246 31.04 53.46 -13.70
CA GLN A 246 31.36 54.28 -14.88
C GLN A 246 30.52 55.56 -14.98
N ALA A 247 29.24 55.51 -14.60
CA ALA A 247 28.34 56.66 -14.64
C ALA A 247 28.56 57.66 -13.49
N SER A 248 29.17 57.23 -12.39
CA SER A 248 29.42 58.08 -11.21
C SER A 248 30.67 58.96 -11.27
N GLY A 249 31.45 58.94 -12.35
CA GLY A 249 32.47 59.97 -12.62
C GLY A 249 33.40 60.31 -11.44
N SER A 250 34.50 59.55 -11.34
CA SER A 250 35.81 59.95 -10.79
C SER A 250 35.96 60.14 -9.27
N ILE A 251 36.54 59.12 -8.62
CA ILE A 251 37.57 59.35 -7.60
C ILE A 251 38.88 58.74 -8.16
N PRO A 252 39.91 59.55 -8.48
CA PRO A 252 41.22 59.00 -8.81
C PRO A 252 41.74 58.23 -7.58
N PRO A 253 42.48 57.13 -7.75
CA PRO A 253 43.17 56.52 -6.63
C PRO A 253 44.05 57.60 -6.00
N SER A 254 43.81 57.93 -4.74
CA SER A 254 44.74 58.72 -3.96
C SER A 254 46.08 57.99 -4.03
N THR A 255 47.07 58.72 -4.52
CA THR A 255 48.46 58.30 -4.67
C THR A 255 48.87 57.45 -3.48
N PRO A 256 49.43 56.24 -3.67
CA PRO A 256 50.00 55.50 -2.55
C PRO A 256 51.09 56.39 -1.94
N GLN A 257 50.85 56.88 -0.72
CA GLN A 257 51.91 57.51 0.06
C GLN A 257 53.05 56.52 0.16
N ARG A 258 54.21 56.93 -0.36
CA ARG A 258 55.49 56.23 -0.21
C ARG A 258 55.66 55.91 1.27
N PRO A 259 55.82 54.64 1.68
CA PRO A 259 56.13 54.34 3.06
C PRO A 259 57.46 55.01 3.39
N LEU A 260 57.48 55.84 4.44
CA LEU A 260 58.72 56.23 5.08
C LEU A 260 59.46 54.96 5.53
N PRO A 261 60.80 54.92 5.45
CA PRO A 261 61.55 53.76 5.89
C PRO A 261 61.40 53.63 7.40
N VAL A 262 60.57 52.68 7.84
CA VAL A 262 60.54 52.28 9.25
C VAL A 262 61.74 51.38 9.46
N ALA A 263 62.66 51.88 10.28
CA ALA A 263 63.83 51.19 10.75
C ALA A 263 63.48 49.82 11.32
N SER A 264 64.37 48.87 11.03
CA SER A 264 64.53 47.58 11.68
C SER A 264 64.24 47.61 13.19
N SER A 265 63.33 46.77 13.66
CA SER A 265 63.41 46.19 15.01
C SER A 265 62.68 44.86 15.10
N SER A 266 63.45 43.80 14.90
CA SER A 266 63.60 42.64 15.79
C SER A 266 62.48 42.29 16.79
N ARG A 267 62.30 40.95 16.96
CA ARG A 267 61.76 40.18 18.11
C ARG A 267 60.32 39.68 17.90
N LEU A 268 60.08 38.37 17.69
CA LEU A 268 60.19 37.18 18.58
C LEU A 268 58.82 36.78 19.17
N CYS A 269 58.69 35.47 19.43
CA CYS A 269 57.60 34.71 20.07
C CYS A 269 56.40 34.40 19.15
N GLU A 270 56.16 33.16 18.68
CA GLU A 270 55.98 31.88 19.40
C GLU A 270 55.09 32.00 20.64
N ILE A 271 53.92 31.32 20.61
CA ILE A 271 53.21 30.58 21.68
C ILE A 271 51.96 30.00 20.97
N ARG A 272 52.00 28.71 20.60
CA ARG A 272 51.26 27.59 21.21
C ARG A 272 49.75 27.73 21.25
#